data_AF-A0A5C9E9P1-F1
#
_entry.id   AF-A0A5C9E9P1-F1
#
_cell.length_a   1.000
_cell.length_b   1.000
_cell.length_c   1.000
_cell.angle_alpha   90.00
_cell.angle_beta   90.00
_cell.angle_gamma   90.00
#
_symmetry.space_group_name_H-M   'P 1'
#
loop_
_entity.id
_entity.type
_entity.pdbx_description
1 polymer ?
#
loop_
_entity_poly.entity_id
_entity_poly.type
_entity_poly.pdbx_seq_one_letter_code
_entity_poly.pdbx_strand_id
1 'polypeptide(L)'
;MNIWILDSESGVLLLYKPYIELMINEDLVSGLLAALNQFSVFELGQSLESLEMVGLRWVYLEDKEANLLFIAADNKDVSADILNARLDVIRQSFISEYIEDKKNWRENWDSNTEKFKPFKKVIDEYYMQWKQAESITTIAEFFDILGIYQQVLNLTLNFTDPTISNKKKDRILRRIEYLFTRFKNSEEVKNEPELNKLDFSMESGINVININPNNAEMITVERKLTELLRKIIYIIKNELGIAKSVQFFINENVFDYIFNNYLHLKELNLDKFLLELFLRK
;
A
#
# COMPACT_ATOMS: atom_id res chain seq x y z
N MET A 1 -10.22 -5.92 -9.01
CA MET A 1 -11.25 -6.92 -8.64
C MET A 1 -12.18 -7.23 -9.81
N ASN A 2 -12.59 -8.47 -10.02
CA ASN A 2 -13.72 -8.90 -10.85
C ASN A 2 -14.62 -9.79 -9.98
N ILE A 3 -15.95 -9.75 -10.18
CA ILE A 3 -16.91 -10.49 -9.35
C ILE A 3 -17.87 -11.29 -10.20
N TRP A 4 -18.08 -12.55 -9.82
CA TRP A 4 -19.09 -13.45 -10.35
C TRP A 4 -20.02 -13.90 -9.23
N ILE A 5 -21.32 -13.94 -9.54
CA ILE A 5 -22.35 -14.55 -8.71
C ILE A 5 -23.04 -15.61 -9.57
N LEU A 6 -22.94 -16.86 -9.14
CA LEU A 6 -23.37 -18.03 -9.90
C LEU A 6 -24.37 -18.86 -9.08
N ASP A 7 -25.24 -19.60 -9.76
CA ASP A 7 -25.86 -20.78 -9.15
C ASP A 7 -24.78 -21.87 -8.97
N SER A 8 -24.58 -22.35 -7.73
CA SER A 8 -23.46 -23.23 -7.37
C SER A 8 -23.50 -24.58 -8.09
N GLU A 9 -24.71 -25.06 -8.42
CA GLU A 9 -24.91 -26.37 -9.03
C GLU A 9 -24.87 -26.33 -10.56
N SER A 10 -25.59 -25.40 -11.19
CA SER A 10 -25.67 -25.32 -12.66
C SER A 10 -24.55 -24.49 -13.29
N GLY A 11 -23.86 -23.66 -12.50
CA GLY A 11 -22.87 -22.71 -13.01
C GLY A 11 -23.47 -21.54 -13.79
N VAL A 12 -24.80 -21.39 -13.79
CA VAL A 12 -25.48 -20.28 -14.48
C VAL A 12 -25.04 -18.96 -13.87
N LEU A 13 -24.60 -18.04 -14.73
CA LEU A 13 -24.18 -16.70 -14.36
C LEU A 13 -25.38 -15.83 -14.02
N LEU A 14 -25.53 -15.46 -12.75
CA LEU A 14 -26.56 -14.51 -12.31
C LEU A 14 -26.11 -13.07 -12.52
N LEU A 15 -24.84 -12.79 -12.19
CA LEU A 15 -24.27 -11.46 -12.31
C LEU A 15 -22.75 -11.52 -12.45
N TYR A 16 -22.23 -10.74 -13.41
CA TYR A 16 -20.82 -10.45 -13.56
C TYR A 16 -20.54 -8.95 -13.51
N LYS A 17 -19.53 -8.56 -12.73
CA LYS A 17 -19.02 -7.18 -12.66
C LYS A 17 -17.49 -7.16 -12.83
N PRO A 18 -16.97 -6.68 -13.97
CA PRO A 18 -15.54 -6.49 -14.18
C PRO A 18 -15.05 -5.12 -13.69
N TYR A 19 -13.85 -5.09 -13.11
CA TYR A 19 -12.99 -3.89 -12.97
C TYR A 19 -11.58 -4.09 -13.55
N ILE A 20 -11.18 -5.34 -13.81
CA ILE A 20 -9.97 -5.74 -14.53
C ILE A 20 -10.39 -6.31 -15.88
N GLU A 21 -9.78 -5.82 -16.95
CA GLU A 21 -10.02 -6.35 -18.29
C GLU A 21 -9.41 -7.75 -18.42
N LEU A 22 -10.27 -8.75 -18.56
CA LEU A 22 -9.90 -10.11 -18.92
C LEU A 22 -10.32 -10.34 -20.36
N MET A 23 -9.39 -10.72 -21.24
CA MET A 23 -9.70 -11.14 -22.60
C MET A 23 -10.36 -12.54 -22.63
N ILE A 24 -11.47 -12.70 -21.91
CA ILE A 24 -12.17 -13.98 -21.77
C ILE A 24 -13.69 -13.75 -21.79
N ASN A 25 -14.42 -14.69 -22.38
CA ASN A 25 -15.89 -14.71 -22.37
C ASN A 25 -16.42 -15.01 -20.95
N GLU A 26 -17.30 -14.16 -20.43
CA GLU A 26 -17.81 -14.23 -19.05
C GLU A 26 -18.59 -15.52 -18.73
N ASP A 27 -19.40 -16.01 -19.68
CA ASP A 27 -20.20 -17.24 -19.53
C ASP A 27 -19.32 -18.50 -19.62
N LEU A 28 -18.23 -18.45 -20.38
CA LEU A 28 -17.28 -19.56 -20.47
C LEU A 28 -16.46 -19.67 -19.17
N VAL A 29 -16.14 -18.54 -18.56
CA VAL A 29 -15.41 -18.49 -17.28
C VAL A 29 -16.31 -18.97 -16.13
N SER A 30 -17.58 -18.57 -16.07
CA SER A 30 -18.49 -18.99 -15.00
C SER A 30 -18.64 -20.51 -14.91
N GLY A 31 -18.86 -21.19 -16.04
CA GLY A 31 -18.97 -22.65 -16.09
C GLY A 31 -17.69 -23.35 -15.63
N LEU A 32 -16.51 -22.84 -16.03
CA LEU A 32 -15.23 -23.37 -15.58
C LEU A 32 -15.05 -23.20 -14.06
N LEU A 33 -15.36 -22.02 -13.52
CA LEU A 33 -15.19 -21.72 -12.11
C LEU A 33 -16.11 -22.57 -11.22
N ALA A 34 -17.36 -22.75 -11.62
CA ALA A 34 -18.29 -23.64 -10.93
C ALA A 34 -17.81 -25.10 -10.96
N ALA A 35 -17.35 -25.58 -12.12
CA ALA A 35 -16.81 -26.93 -12.27
C ALA A 35 -15.56 -27.17 -11.41
N LEU A 36 -14.66 -26.18 -11.29
CA LEU A 36 -13.49 -26.27 -10.41
C LEU A 36 -13.90 -26.38 -8.94
N ASN A 37 -14.88 -25.59 -8.50
CA ASN A 37 -15.41 -25.70 -7.13
C ASN A 37 -16.06 -27.06 -6.89
N GLN A 38 -16.89 -27.54 -7.82
CA GLN A 38 -17.53 -28.86 -7.71
C GLN A 38 -16.53 -30.00 -7.68
N PHE A 39 -15.49 -29.94 -8.51
CA PHE A 39 -14.39 -30.90 -8.47
C PHE A 39 -13.75 -30.94 -7.07
N SER A 40 -13.43 -29.77 -6.50
CA SER A 40 -12.87 -29.70 -5.14
C SER A 40 -13.81 -30.29 -4.09
N VAL A 41 -15.11 -29.97 -4.17
CA VAL A 41 -16.10 -30.49 -3.22
C VAL A 41 -16.22 -32.02 -3.33
N PHE A 42 -16.26 -32.54 -4.55
CA PHE A 42 -16.50 -33.97 -4.80
C PHE A 42 -15.25 -34.82 -4.51
N GLU A 43 -14.08 -34.38 -4.98
CA GLU A 43 -12.83 -35.15 -4.88
C GLU A 43 -12.08 -34.88 -3.58
N LEU A 44 -12.17 -33.67 -3.04
CA LEU A 44 -11.40 -33.23 -1.86
C LEU A 44 -12.27 -32.99 -0.63
N GLY A 45 -13.60 -33.08 -0.76
CA GLY A 45 -14.55 -32.94 0.36
C GLY A 45 -14.75 -31.52 0.86
N GLN A 46 -14.18 -30.50 0.19
CA GLN A 46 -14.23 -29.11 0.61
C GLN A 46 -14.35 -28.15 -0.57
N SER A 47 -15.06 -27.04 -0.37
CA SER A 47 -15.13 -25.95 -1.35
C SER A 47 -13.75 -25.31 -1.51
N LEU A 48 -13.47 -24.77 -2.69
CA LEU A 48 -12.26 -23.96 -2.88
C LEU A 48 -12.34 -22.74 -1.98
N GLU A 49 -11.23 -22.39 -1.32
CA GLU A 49 -11.13 -21.12 -0.59
C GLU A 49 -10.45 -20.07 -1.47
N SER A 50 -9.35 -20.46 -2.11
CA SER A 50 -8.63 -19.60 -3.04
C SER A 50 -7.84 -20.39 -4.09
N LEU A 51 -7.57 -19.75 -5.23
CA LEU A 51 -6.78 -20.28 -6.33
C LEU A 51 -5.93 -19.15 -6.94
N GLU A 52 -4.67 -19.41 -7.26
CA GLU A 52 -3.86 -18.48 -8.04
C GLU A 52 -3.78 -18.94 -9.50
N MET A 53 -4.23 -18.08 -10.43
CA MET A 53 -4.28 -18.41 -11.85
C MET A 53 -4.09 -17.15 -12.70
N VAL A 54 -3.21 -17.22 -13.71
CA VAL A 54 -2.93 -16.15 -14.70
C VAL A 54 -2.60 -14.81 -14.03
N GLY A 55 -1.75 -14.84 -13.00
CA GLY A 55 -1.34 -13.60 -12.31
C GLY A 55 -2.40 -13.01 -11.38
N LEU A 56 -3.57 -13.64 -11.26
CA LEU A 56 -4.65 -13.23 -10.37
C LEU A 56 -4.81 -14.18 -9.20
N ARG A 57 -5.29 -13.64 -8.09
CA ARG A 57 -5.79 -14.38 -6.94
C ARG A 57 -7.30 -14.43 -7.03
N TRP A 58 -7.83 -15.64 -6.99
CA TRP A 58 -9.25 -15.96 -7.03
C TRP A 58 -9.65 -16.43 -5.64
N VAL A 59 -10.79 -15.96 -5.14
CA VAL A 59 -11.39 -16.46 -3.89
C VAL A 59 -12.82 -16.89 -4.17
N TYR A 60 -13.23 -17.94 -3.47
CA TYR A 60 -14.51 -18.60 -3.63
C TYR A 60 -15.24 -18.55 -2.29
N LEU A 61 -16.52 -18.20 -2.35
CA LEU A 61 -17.39 -18.14 -1.19
C LEU A 61 -18.74 -18.75 -1.55
N GLU A 62 -19.02 -19.92 -1.00
CA GLU A 62 -20.27 -20.64 -1.23
C GLU A 62 -21.28 -20.35 -0.11
N ASP A 63 -22.50 -19.94 -0.50
CA ASP A 63 -23.66 -19.94 0.40
C ASP A 63 -24.50 -21.18 0.12
N LYS A 64 -24.28 -22.22 0.93
CA LYS A 64 -24.94 -23.53 0.78
C LYS A 64 -26.46 -23.47 0.98
N GLU A 65 -26.95 -22.51 1.77
CA GLU A 65 -28.39 -22.36 1.99
C GLU A 65 -29.07 -21.78 0.76
N ALA A 66 -28.46 -20.76 0.14
CA ALA A 66 -28.96 -20.14 -1.07
C ALA A 66 -28.55 -20.89 -2.36
N ASN A 67 -27.70 -21.91 -2.27
CA ASN A 67 -27.10 -22.59 -3.42
C ASN A 67 -26.38 -21.63 -4.40
N LEU A 68 -25.70 -20.62 -3.85
CA LEU A 68 -25.01 -19.59 -4.62
C LEU A 68 -23.52 -19.69 -4.43
N LEU A 69 -22.78 -19.47 -5.51
CA LEU A 69 -21.33 -19.38 -5.51
C LEU A 69 -20.90 -17.97 -5.87
N PHE A 70 -20.21 -17.32 -4.95
CA PHE A 70 -19.63 -16.00 -5.12
C PHE A 70 -18.14 -16.17 -5.38
N ILE A 71 -17.62 -15.46 -6.39
CA ILE A 71 -16.22 -15.55 -6.76
C ILE A 71 -15.69 -14.15 -7.01
N ALA A 72 -14.53 -13.86 -6.46
CA ALA A 72 -13.80 -12.63 -6.76
C ALA A 72 -12.41 -12.95 -7.27
N ALA A 73 -11.93 -12.15 -8.22
CA ALA A 73 -10.56 -12.21 -8.73
C ALA A 73 -9.89 -10.84 -8.63
N ASP A 74 -8.67 -10.77 -8.12
CA ASP A 74 -7.89 -9.53 -8.12
C ASP A 74 -6.40 -9.79 -8.35
N ASN A 75 -5.63 -8.71 -8.48
CA ASN A 75 -4.18 -8.78 -8.48
C ASN A 75 -3.66 -9.44 -7.20
N LYS A 76 -2.49 -10.08 -7.28
CA LYS A 76 -1.87 -10.80 -6.15
C LYS A 76 -1.49 -9.92 -4.95
N ASP A 77 -1.44 -8.61 -5.17
CA ASP A 77 -1.11 -7.60 -4.16
C ASP A 77 -2.20 -7.51 -3.08
N VAL A 78 -3.45 -7.89 -3.41
CA VAL A 78 -4.56 -7.96 -2.45
C VAL A 78 -4.57 -9.34 -1.80
N SER A 79 -4.53 -9.39 -0.46
CA SER A 79 -4.55 -10.67 0.28
C SER A 79 -5.87 -11.43 0.08
N ALA A 80 -5.81 -12.77 0.18
CA ALA A 80 -7.01 -13.61 0.10
C ALA A 80 -8.05 -13.22 1.16
N ASP A 81 -7.60 -12.88 2.38
CA ASP A 81 -8.47 -12.49 3.48
C ASP A 81 -9.25 -11.19 3.21
N ILE A 82 -8.57 -10.17 2.67
CA ILE A 82 -9.22 -8.91 2.29
C ILE A 82 -10.24 -9.17 1.18
N LEU A 83 -9.87 -9.95 0.17
CA LEU A 83 -10.75 -10.25 -0.95
C LEU A 83 -11.98 -11.06 -0.50
N ASN A 84 -11.79 -12.02 0.41
CA ASN A 84 -12.88 -12.78 1.04
C ASN A 84 -13.81 -11.89 1.87
N ALA A 85 -13.28 -11.00 2.70
CA ALA A 85 -14.10 -10.07 3.49
C ALA A 85 -14.95 -9.16 2.58
N ARG A 86 -14.37 -8.65 1.49
CA ARG A 86 -15.08 -7.87 0.46
C ARG A 86 -16.18 -8.68 -0.21
N LEU A 87 -15.87 -9.91 -0.60
CA LEU A 87 -16.81 -10.81 -1.24
C LEU A 87 -17.96 -11.19 -0.30
N ASP A 88 -17.69 -11.34 1.00
CA ASP A 88 -18.72 -11.64 2.00
C ASP A 88 -19.71 -10.49 2.19
N VAL A 89 -19.24 -9.23 2.17
CA VAL A 89 -20.13 -8.05 2.18
C VAL A 89 -21.07 -8.05 0.97
N ILE A 90 -20.52 -8.38 -0.21
CA ILE A 90 -21.30 -8.49 -1.45
C ILE A 90 -22.32 -9.64 -1.36
N ARG A 91 -21.90 -10.81 -0.86
CA ARG A 91 -22.77 -11.97 -0.64
C ARG A 91 -23.95 -11.62 0.24
N GLN A 92 -23.68 -11.06 1.42
CA GLN A 92 -24.73 -10.70 2.39
C GLN A 92 -25.73 -9.73 1.78
N SER A 93 -25.24 -8.72 1.06
CA SER A 93 -26.09 -7.70 0.42
C SER A 93 -26.93 -8.28 -0.71
N PHE A 94 -26.33 -9.12 -1.58
CA PHE A 94 -27.04 -9.76 -2.68
C PHE A 94 -28.16 -10.67 -2.19
N ILE A 95 -27.86 -11.50 -1.19
CA ILE A 95 -28.84 -12.41 -0.59
C ILE A 95 -29.96 -11.60 0.07
N SER A 96 -29.62 -10.55 0.83
CA SER A 96 -30.62 -9.72 1.49
C SER A 96 -31.54 -8.99 0.53
N GLU A 97 -31.07 -8.62 -0.67
CA GLU A 97 -31.86 -7.86 -1.64
C GLU A 97 -32.71 -8.75 -2.55
N TYR A 98 -32.18 -9.91 -2.97
CA TYR A 98 -32.82 -10.71 -4.02
C TYR A 98 -33.28 -12.10 -3.60
N ILE A 99 -32.88 -12.57 -2.42
CA ILE A 99 -33.12 -13.95 -1.96
C ILE A 99 -33.99 -13.92 -0.70
N GLU A 100 -35.30 -13.76 -0.89
CA GLU A 100 -36.29 -13.68 0.21
C GLU A 100 -36.40 -15.00 0.99
N ASP A 101 -36.40 -16.14 0.30
CA ASP A 101 -36.36 -17.49 0.89
C ASP A 101 -35.18 -18.27 0.30
N LYS A 102 -34.09 -18.37 1.06
CA LYS A 102 -32.87 -19.07 0.65
C LYS A 102 -33.12 -20.50 0.18
N LYS A 103 -34.10 -21.22 0.74
CA LYS A 103 -34.33 -22.62 0.39
C LYS A 103 -35.10 -22.79 -0.90
N ASN A 104 -36.02 -21.88 -1.19
CA ASN A 104 -37.01 -22.05 -2.26
C ASN A 104 -36.92 -21.00 -3.38
N TRP A 105 -36.01 -20.03 -3.30
CA TRP A 105 -35.91 -18.95 -4.31
C TRP A 105 -35.69 -19.51 -5.73
N ARG A 106 -35.00 -20.64 -5.86
CA ARG A 106 -34.69 -21.29 -7.14
C ARG A 106 -35.93 -21.92 -7.78
N GLU A 107 -36.84 -22.48 -6.97
CA GLU A 107 -38.12 -23.01 -7.45
C GLU A 107 -39.01 -21.90 -8.03
N ASN A 108 -38.86 -20.70 -7.49
CA ASN A 108 -39.60 -19.50 -7.91
C ASN A 108 -38.85 -18.67 -8.96
N TRP A 109 -37.68 -19.12 -9.42
CA TRP A 109 -36.87 -18.38 -10.38
C TRP A 109 -37.13 -18.86 -11.81
N ASP A 110 -37.54 -17.92 -12.66
CA ASP A 110 -37.86 -18.10 -14.09
C ASP A 110 -36.63 -18.09 -15.00
N SER A 111 -35.43 -18.31 -14.46
CA SER A 111 -34.14 -18.16 -15.17
C SER A 111 -33.83 -16.75 -15.68
N ASN A 112 -34.63 -15.74 -15.33
CA ASN A 112 -34.37 -14.36 -15.73
C ASN A 112 -33.27 -13.75 -14.84
N THR A 113 -32.09 -13.52 -15.42
CA THR A 113 -30.94 -12.90 -14.74
C THR A 113 -30.97 -11.37 -14.78
N GLU A 114 -31.84 -10.77 -15.62
CA GLU A 114 -31.93 -9.31 -15.76
C GLU A 114 -32.31 -8.62 -14.46
N LYS A 115 -33.10 -9.30 -13.60
CA LYS A 115 -33.52 -8.78 -12.29
C LYS A 115 -32.34 -8.47 -11.37
N PHE A 116 -31.19 -9.11 -11.55
CA PHE A 116 -30.00 -8.92 -10.73
C PHE A 116 -29.11 -7.78 -11.23
N LYS A 117 -29.24 -7.34 -12.50
CA LYS A 117 -28.38 -6.30 -13.08
C LYS A 117 -28.31 -4.99 -12.28
N PRO A 118 -29.39 -4.49 -11.64
CA PRO A 118 -29.31 -3.28 -10.82
C PRO A 118 -28.27 -3.36 -9.70
N PHE A 119 -28.02 -4.56 -9.15
CA PHE A 119 -27.03 -4.79 -8.10
C PHE A 119 -25.59 -4.44 -8.51
N LYS A 120 -25.29 -4.36 -9.81
CA LYS A 120 -23.98 -3.87 -10.28
C LYS A 120 -23.64 -2.48 -9.73
N LYS A 121 -24.65 -1.63 -9.48
CA LYS A 121 -24.46 -0.31 -8.86
C LYS A 121 -24.05 -0.41 -7.39
N VAL A 122 -24.65 -1.34 -6.64
CA VAL A 122 -24.28 -1.58 -5.23
C VAL A 122 -22.84 -2.06 -5.14
N ILE A 123 -22.43 -2.97 -6.04
CA ILE A 123 -21.03 -3.40 -6.14
C ILE A 123 -20.10 -2.21 -6.48
N ASP A 124 -20.51 -1.33 -7.40
CA ASP A 124 -19.76 -0.11 -7.72
C ASP A 124 -19.58 0.81 -6.51
N GLU A 125 -20.61 0.98 -5.70
CA GLU A 125 -20.55 1.79 -4.49
C GLU A 125 -19.55 1.22 -3.48
N TYR A 126 -19.60 -0.10 -3.20
CA TYR A 126 -18.63 -0.75 -2.32
C TYR A 126 -17.21 -0.66 -2.86
N TYR A 127 -17.01 -0.92 -4.15
CA TYR A 127 -15.71 -0.85 -4.79
C TYR A 127 -15.10 0.56 -4.68
N MET A 128 -15.91 1.60 -4.93
CA MET A 128 -15.45 2.98 -4.81
C MET A 128 -15.11 3.36 -3.37
N GLN A 129 -15.88 2.91 -2.39
CA GLN A 129 -15.58 3.14 -0.96
C GLN A 129 -14.27 2.47 -0.55
N TRP A 130 -14.03 1.22 -0.96
CA TRP A 130 -12.79 0.52 -0.65
C TRP A 130 -11.58 1.18 -1.31
N LYS A 131 -11.70 1.58 -2.58
CA LYS A 131 -10.62 2.29 -3.29
C LYS A 131 -10.30 3.64 -2.64
N GLN A 132 -11.32 4.37 -2.18
CA GLN A 132 -11.13 5.62 -1.44
C GLN A 132 -10.38 5.36 -0.12
N ALA A 133 -10.80 4.35 0.66
CA ALA A 133 -10.15 3.99 1.91
C ALA A 133 -8.68 3.57 1.71
N GLU A 134 -8.38 2.76 0.67
CA GLU A 134 -7.02 2.39 0.30
C GLU A 134 -6.18 3.62 -0.04
N SER A 135 -6.70 4.53 -0.88
CA SER A 135 -5.98 5.75 -1.26
C SER A 135 -5.68 6.67 -0.08
N ILE A 136 -6.61 6.81 0.87
CA ILE A 136 -6.41 7.59 2.09
C ILE A 136 -5.31 6.96 2.95
N THR A 137 -5.31 5.62 3.06
CA THR A 137 -4.30 4.89 3.82
C THR A 137 -2.91 5.11 3.24
N THR A 138 -2.76 4.98 1.91
CA THR A 138 -1.48 5.24 1.23
C THR A 138 -1.00 6.69 1.38
N ILE A 139 -1.92 7.66 1.36
CA ILE A 139 -1.56 9.08 1.57
C ILE A 139 -1.10 9.31 3.02
N ALA A 140 -1.76 8.69 4.01
CA ALA A 140 -1.37 8.78 5.42
C ALA A 140 0.03 8.18 5.64
N GLU A 141 0.29 6.98 5.12
CA GLU A 141 1.62 6.34 5.14
C GLU A 141 2.68 7.25 4.51
N PHE A 142 2.35 7.92 3.39
CA PHE A 142 3.28 8.85 2.76
C PHE A 142 3.56 10.07 3.64
N PHE A 143 2.55 10.66 4.30
CA PHE A 143 2.78 11.73 5.27
C PHE A 143 3.63 11.28 6.46
N ASP A 144 3.40 10.06 6.96
CA ASP A 144 4.21 9.48 8.04
C ASP A 144 5.67 9.34 7.63
N ILE A 145 5.94 8.83 6.42
CA ILE A 145 7.30 8.77 5.85
C ILE A 145 7.92 10.16 5.80
N LEU A 146 7.23 11.16 5.22
CA LEU A 146 7.75 12.53 5.15
C LEU A 146 8.07 13.09 6.55
N GLY A 147 7.20 12.83 7.53
CA GLY A 147 7.37 13.22 8.93
C GLY A 147 8.59 12.59 9.59
N ILE A 148 8.79 11.27 9.41
CA ILE A 148 9.98 10.55 9.90
C ILE A 148 11.25 11.16 9.31
N TYR A 149 11.32 11.34 7.98
CA TYR A 149 12.50 11.92 7.34
C TYR A 149 12.75 13.35 7.81
N GLN A 150 11.71 14.19 7.89
CA GLN A 150 11.81 15.56 8.38
C GLN A 150 12.43 15.60 9.79
N GLN A 151 11.94 14.76 10.70
CA GLN A 151 12.41 14.74 12.08
C GLN A 151 13.84 14.20 12.19
N VAL A 152 14.16 13.10 11.50
CA VAL A 152 15.52 12.53 11.49
C VAL A 152 16.53 13.53 10.91
N LEU A 153 16.18 14.22 9.82
CA LEU A 153 17.03 15.25 9.22
C LEU A 153 17.23 16.44 10.15
N ASN A 154 16.17 16.89 10.83
CA ASN A 154 16.26 17.97 11.81
C ASN A 154 17.21 17.62 12.97
N LEU A 155 17.04 16.44 13.58
CA LEU A 155 17.91 15.98 14.66
C LEU A 155 19.36 15.83 14.19
N THR A 156 19.56 15.32 12.97
CA THR A 156 20.89 15.16 12.36
C THR A 156 21.62 16.49 12.11
N LEU A 157 20.88 17.59 11.92
CA LEU A 157 21.43 18.92 11.64
C LEU A 157 21.37 19.86 12.85
N ASN A 158 20.80 19.42 13.96
CA ASN A 158 20.79 20.15 15.20
C ASN A 158 22.19 20.11 15.81
N PHE A 159 23.12 20.98 15.41
CA PHE A 159 24.49 20.95 15.94
C PHE A 159 24.59 21.62 17.32
N THR A 160 23.90 21.11 18.33
CA THR A 160 23.94 21.68 19.69
C THR A 160 25.13 21.17 20.50
N ASP A 161 25.71 20.02 20.12
CA ASP A 161 26.88 19.45 20.76
C ASP A 161 28.06 20.47 20.85
N PRO A 162 28.48 20.85 22.07
CA PRO A 162 29.55 21.83 22.28
C PRO A 162 30.94 21.25 21.99
N THR A 163 31.09 19.94 21.89
CA THR A 163 32.37 19.27 21.59
C THR A 163 32.77 19.41 20.12
N ILE A 164 31.83 19.79 19.25
CA ILE A 164 32.07 20.02 17.83
C ILE A 164 32.42 21.50 17.63
N SER A 165 33.59 21.77 17.06
CA SER A 165 34.01 23.14 16.78
C SER A 165 33.16 23.80 15.68
N ASN A 166 32.90 25.10 15.80
CA ASN A 166 32.13 25.88 14.82
C ASN A 166 32.71 25.74 13.39
N LYS A 167 34.05 25.71 13.26
CA LYS A 167 34.71 25.48 11.95
C LYS A 167 34.31 24.15 11.29
N LYS A 168 34.08 23.09 12.07
CA LYS A 168 33.61 21.80 11.55
C LYS A 168 32.12 21.85 11.21
N LYS A 169 31.30 22.47 12.06
CA LYS A 169 29.86 22.69 11.81
C LYS A 169 29.66 23.43 10.48
N ASP A 170 30.35 24.56 10.29
CA ASP A 170 30.28 25.36 9.07
C ASP A 170 30.69 24.55 7.83
N ARG A 171 31.74 23.74 7.94
CA ARG A 171 32.20 22.91 6.83
C ARG A 171 31.17 21.83 6.46
N ILE A 172 30.54 21.20 7.45
CA ILE A 172 29.47 20.23 7.20
C ILE A 172 28.29 20.91 6.52
N LEU A 173 27.78 22.01 7.07
CA LEU A 173 26.62 22.71 6.54
C LEU A 173 26.85 23.21 5.10
N ARG A 174 28.02 23.76 4.79
CA ARG A 174 28.37 24.16 3.41
C ARG A 174 28.41 22.98 2.43
N ARG A 175 28.90 21.81 2.88
CA ARG A 175 28.90 20.59 2.04
C ARG A 175 27.49 20.08 1.79
N ILE A 176 26.59 20.22 2.76
CA ILE A 176 25.17 19.88 2.63
C ILE A 176 24.46 20.87 1.70
N GLU A 177 24.73 22.17 1.83
CA GLU A 177 24.20 23.19 0.91
C GLU A 177 24.60 22.91 -0.55
N TYR A 178 25.87 22.56 -0.77
CA TYR A 178 26.35 22.13 -2.08
C TYR A 178 25.66 20.86 -2.58
N LEU A 179 25.42 19.87 -1.69
CA LEU A 179 24.67 18.67 -2.02
C LEU A 179 23.25 19.00 -2.50
N PHE A 180 22.53 19.89 -1.79
CA PHE A 180 21.18 20.31 -2.17
C PHE A 180 21.16 21.09 -3.48
N THR A 181 22.16 21.95 -3.71
CA THR A 181 22.33 22.67 -4.98
C THR A 181 22.48 21.69 -6.15
N ARG A 182 23.27 20.62 -5.98
CA ARG A 182 23.41 19.57 -6.99
C ARG A 182 22.14 18.73 -7.16
N PHE A 183 21.47 18.43 -6.06
CA PHE A 183 20.22 17.68 -6.06
C PHE A 183 19.13 18.40 -6.88
N LYS A 184 18.88 19.69 -6.61
CA LYS A 184 17.90 20.50 -7.36
C LYS A 184 18.21 20.61 -8.84
N ASN A 185 19.49 20.56 -9.22
CA ASN A 185 19.91 20.66 -10.62
C ASN A 185 19.93 19.31 -11.36
N SER A 186 19.66 18.19 -10.68
CA SER A 186 19.65 16.87 -11.30
C SER A 186 18.47 16.69 -12.25
N GLU A 187 18.66 15.90 -13.30
CA GLU A 187 17.64 15.65 -14.32
C GLU A 187 16.42 14.93 -13.73
N GLU A 188 16.64 14.04 -12.76
CA GLU A 188 15.58 13.34 -12.03
C GLU A 188 14.65 14.29 -11.27
N VAL A 189 15.20 15.34 -10.64
CA VAL A 189 14.41 16.33 -9.89
C VAL A 189 13.72 17.32 -10.83
N LYS A 190 14.28 17.58 -12.02
CA LYS A 190 13.60 18.36 -13.06
C LYS A 190 12.36 17.66 -13.60
N ASN A 191 12.40 16.32 -13.66
CA ASN A 191 11.30 15.51 -14.15
C ASN A 191 10.23 15.26 -13.08
N GLU A 192 10.51 15.52 -11.80
CA GLU A 192 9.57 15.32 -10.70
C GLU A 192 9.33 16.62 -9.91
N PRO A 193 8.27 17.38 -10.22
CA PRO A 193 8.05 18.74 -9.68
C PRO A 193 8.01 18.80 -8.15
N GLU A 194 7.45 17.78 -7.51
CA GLU A 194 7.33 17.74 -6.04
C GLU A 194 8.70 17.62 -5.35
N LEU A 195 9.69 16.97 -5.96
CA LEU A 195 11.06 16.90 -5.40
C LEU A 195 11.75 18.27 -5.38
N ASN A 196 11.35 19.24 -6.22
CA ASN A 196 11.89 20.60 -6.17
C ASN A 196 11.47 21.36 -4.90
N LYS A 197 10.43 20.90 -4.21
CA LYS A 197 9.97 21.49 -2.95
C LYS A 197 10.85 21.11 -1.75
N LEU A 198 11.75 20.13 -1.93
CA LEU A 198 12.80 19.85 -0.96
C LEU A 198 13.78 21.02 -0.88
N ASP A 199 13.94 21.54 0.31
CA ASP A 199 14.71 22.75 0.59
C ASP A 199 15.75 22.48 1.66
N PHE A 200 16.88 23.17 1.57
CA PHE A 200 17.77 23.35 2.69
C PHE A 200 18.24 24.79 2.76
N SER A 201 18.17 25.37 3.95
CA SER A 201 18.88 26.59 4.30
C SER A 201 19.59 26.45 5.64
N MET A 202 20.63 27.25 5.87
CA MET A 202 21.33 27.23 7.16
C MET A 202 20.45 27.73 8.32
N GLU A 203 19.45 28.56 8.03
CA GLU A 203 18.57 29.16 9.03
C GLU A 203 17.37 28.26 9.37
N SER A 204 16.79 27.61 8.35
CA SER A 204 15.57 26.80 8.48
C SER A 204 15.80 25.29 8.52
N GLY A 205 17.03 24.83 8.30
CA GLY A 205 17.33 23.41 8.17
C GLY A 205 16.77 22.83 6.86
N ILE A 206 16.53 21.51 6.84
CA ILE A 206 15.94 20.84 5.68
C ILE A 206 14.43 20.87 5.81
N ASN A 207 13.71 21.16 4.72
CA ASN A 207 12.26 21.04 4.67
C ASN A 207 11.85 19.98 3.63
N VAL A 208 11.20 18.93 4.13
CA VAL A 208 10.66 17.79 3.37
C VAL A 208 9.12 17.86 3.32
N ILE A 209 8.48 18.45 4.32
CA ILE A 209 7.02 18.42 4.48
C ILE A 209 6.25 19.24 3.41
N ASN A 210 6.96 20.06 2.63
CA ASN A 210 6.37 20.80 1.51
C ASN A 210 5.97 19.91 0.32
N ILE A 211 6.42 18.65 0.26
CA ILE A 211 5.98 17.68 -0.74
C ILE A 211 4.49 17.42 -0.55
N ASN A 212 3.72 17.44 -1.64
CA ASN A 212 2.32 17.04 -1.64
C ASN A 212 2.19 15.56 -2.03
N PRO A 213 1.80 14.67 -1.11
CA PRO A 213 1.59 13.25 -1.40
C PRO A 213 0.64 12.93 -2.55
N ASN A 214 -0.31 13.83 -2.85
CA ASN A 214 -1.27 13.62 -3.95
C ASN A 214 -0.65 13.78 -5.34
N ASN A 215 0.50 14.43 -5.43
CA ASN A 215 1.14 14.82 -6.69
C ASN A 215 2.47 14.10 -6.92
N ALA A 216 2.86 13.18 -6.03
CA ALA A 216 4.15 12.51 -6.07
C ALA A 216 3.97 11.00 -5.84
N GLU A 217 4.88 10.21 -6.40
CA GLU A 217 4.96 8.79 -6.11
C GLU A 217 5.78 8.55 -4.83
N MET A 218 5.15 7.94 -3.82
CA MET A 218 5.75 7.66 -2.50
C MET A 218 7.11 6.97 -2.61
N ILE A 219 7.21 5.88 -3.39
CA ILE A 219 8.43 5.09 -3.56
C ILE A 219 9.57 5.95 -4.14
N THR A 220 9.25 6.78 -5.14
CA THR A 220 10.23 7.64 -5.77
C THR A 220 10.76 8.70 -4.79
N VAL A 221 9.87 9.31 -4.00
CA VAL A 221 10.25 10.30 -2.98
C VAL A 221 11.05 9.66 -1.84
N GLU A 222 10.58 8.55 -1.28
CA GLU A 222 11.25 7.81 -0.21
C GLU A 222 12.68 7.40 -0.61
N ARG A 223 12.85 6.89 -1.83
CA ARG A 223 14.18 6.56 -2.39
C ARG A 223 15.09 7.78 -2.41
N LYS A 224 14.59 8.93 -2.84
CA LYS A 224 15.41 10.17 -2.93
C LYS A 224 15.73 10.75 -1.55
N LEU A 225 14.78 10.69 -0.61
CA LEU A 225 15.03 11.06 0.79
C LEU A 225 16.07 10.13 1.44
N THR A 226 15.99 8.82 1.18
CA THR A 226 16.99 7.83 1.58
C THR A 226 18.38 8.17 1.05
N GLU A 227 18.50 8.48 -0.24
CA GLU A 227 19.77 8.87 -0.85
C GLU A 227 20.35 10.16 -0.25
N LEU A 228 19.50 11.17 -0.01
CA LEU A 228 19.90 12.43 0.61
C LEU A 228 20.40 12.20 2.04
N LEU A 229 19.63 11.50 2.86
CA LEU A 229 20.00 11.21 4.25
C LEU A 229 21.32 10.43 4.30
N ARG A 230 21.51 9.41 3.43
CA ARG A 230 22.79 8.68 3.31
C ARG A 230 23.97 9.60 3.04
N LYS A 231 23.83 10.53 2.09
CA LYS A 231 24.90 11.47 1.71
C LYS A 231 25.19 12.47 2.84
N ILE A 232 24.16 12.94 3.55
CA ILE A 232 24.31 13.84 4.71
C ILE A 232 25.08 13.14 5.84
N ILE A 233 24.66 11.94 6.22
CA ILE A 233 25.34 11.17 7.27
C ILE A 233 26.78 10.86 6.89
N TYR A 234 27.04 10.55 5.61
CA TYR A 234 28.40 10.37 5.11
C TYR A 234 29.25 11.65 5.25
N ILE A 235 28.70 12.83 4.93
CA ILE A 235 29.41 14.11 5.12
C ILE A 235 29.78 14.30 6.60
N ILE A 236 28.83 14.09 7.51
CA ILE A 236 29.05 14.22 8.96
C ILE A 236 30.12 13.25 9.45
N LYS A 237 30.01 11.97 9.08
CA LYS A 237 30.97 10.91 9.45
C LYS A 237 32.39 11.21 8.99
N ASN A 238 32.55 11.77 7.78
CA ASN A 238 33.87 12.13 7.27
C ASN A 238 34.50 13.33 7.99
N GLU A 239 33.72 14.35 8.35
CA GLU A 239 34.26 15.56 9.00
C GLU A 239 34.51 15.36 10.50
N LEU A 240 33.67 14.57 11.16
CA LEU A 240 33.78 14.30 12.60
C LEU A 240 34.65 13.07 12.91
N GLY A 241 34.65 12.08 12.02
CA GLY A 241 35.11 10.72 12.28
C GLY A 241 33.98 9.87 12.86
N ILE A 242 33.99 8.56 12.53
CA ILE A 242 32.90 7.62 12.84
C ILE A 242 32.54 7.63 14.34
N ALA A 243 33.50 7.43 15.24
CA ALA A 243 33.22 7.37 16.68
C ALA A 243 32.58 8.67 17.22
N LYS A 244 33.09 9.83 16.78
CA LYS A 244 32.54 11.14 17.18
C LYS A 244 31.17 11.40 16.58
N SER A 245 30.92 10.94 15.35
CA SER A 245 29.59 11.06 14.75
C SER A 245 28.54 10.24 15.49
N VAL A 246 28.87 9.03 15.95
CA VAL A 246 27.93 8.23 16.76
C VAL A 246 27.61 8.93 18.08
N GLN A 247 28.62 9.47 18.77
CA GLN A 247 28.40 10.26 19.98
C GLN A 247 27.52 11.48 19.71
N PHE A 248 27.76 12.17 18.61
CA PHE A 248 26.92 13.28 18.16
C PHE A 248 25.47 12.86 17.96
N PHE A 249 25.20 11.75 17.26
CA PHE A 249 23.83 11.27 17.05
C PHE A 249 23.13 10.84 18.35
N ILE A 250 23.89 10.35 19.34
CA ILE A 250 23.37 10.10 20.70
C ILE A 250 23.00 11.42 21.37
N ASN A 251 23.91 12.39 21.35
CA ASN A 251 23.72 13.68 22.02
C ASN A 251 22.55 14.50 21.43
N GLU A 252 22.27 14.34 20.13
CA GLU A 252 21.16 15.00 19.46
C GLU A 252 19.88 14.15 19.43
N ASN A 253 19.76 13.15 20.30
CA ASN A 253 18.56 12.33 20.51
C ASN A 253 18.07 11.60 19.23
N VAL A 254 18.93 11.35 18.25
CA VAL A 254 18.56 10.61 17.02
C VAL A 254 18.14 9.19 17.38
N PHE A 255 18.90 8.53 18.25
CA PHE A 255 18.59 7.16 18.68
C PHE A 255 17.35 7.11 19.56
N ASP A 256 17.16 8.08 20.46
CA ASP A 256 15.94 8.16 21.28
C ASP A 256 14.69 8.29 20.40
N TYR A 257 14.77 9.10 19.35
CA TYR A 257 13.70 9.20 18.37
C TYR A 257 13.43 7.85 17.66
N ILE A 258 14.47 7.16 17.21
CA ILE A 258 14.35 5.85 16.55
C ILE A 258 13.72 4.82 17.50
N PHE A 259 14.17 4.76 18.75
CA PHE A 259 13.66 3.79 19.73
C PHE A 259 12.21 4.09 20.13
N ASN A 260 11.87 5.35 20.38
CA ASN A 260 10.51 5.75 20.76
C ASN A 260 9.49 5.51 19.64
N ASN A 261 9.95 5.50 18.38
CA ASN A 261 9.09 5.26 17.21
C ASN A 261 9.32 3.88 16.57
N TYR A 262 9.95 2.94 17.27
CA TYR A 262 10.40 1.67 16.68
C TYR A 262 9.30 0.86 15.98
N LEU A 263 8.11 0.73 16.60
CA LEU A 263 6.99 0.00 15.99
C LEU A 263 6.53 0.63 14.68
N HIS A 264 6.35 1.95 14.70
CA HIS A 264 5.93 2.70 13.52
C HIS A 264 6.99 2.67 12.41
N LEU A 265 8.27 2.80 12.76
CA LEU A 265 9.37 2.63 11.80
C LEU A 265 9.43 1.22 11.19
N LYS A 266 9.02 0.20 11.94
CA LYS A 266 8.95 -1.18 11.45
C LYS A 266 7.79 -1.37 10.48
N GLU A 267 6.63 -0.76 10.75
CA GLU A 267 5.49 -0.73 9.81
C GLU A 267 5.89 -0.09 8.48
N LEU A 268 6.66 1.01 8.55
CA LEU A 268 7.19 1.72 7.37
C LEU A 268 8.46 1.08 6.76
N ASN A 269 8.97 -0.03 7.30
CA ASN A 269 10.22 -0.67 6.89
C ASN A 269 11.49 0.23 6.94
N LEU A 270 11.50 1.25 7.79
CA LEU A 270 12.61 2.20 7.96
C LEU A 270 13.55 1.86 9.12
N ASP A 271 13.11 1.02 10.06
CA ASP A 271 13.83 0.70 11.30
C ASP A 271 15.27 0.20 11.05
N LYS A 272 15.41 -0.85 10.24
CA LYS A 272 16.71 -1.44 9.93
C LYS A 272 17.59 -0.48 9.14
N PHE A 273 17.01 0.25 8.18
CA PHE A 273 17.74 1.23 7.38
C PHE A 273 18.36 2.32 8.26
N LEU A 274 17.56 2.94 9.14
CA LEU A 274 18.02 4.03 9.99
C LEU A 274 19.09 3.54 10.98
N LEU A 275 18.87 2.41 11.64
CA LEU A 275 19.86 1.84 12.57
C LEU A 275 21.18 1.52 11.87
N GLU A 276 21.13 0.87 10.70
CA GLU A 276 22.34 0.60 9.90
C GLU A 276 23.03 1.90 9.47
N LEU A 277 22.27 2.90 9.06
CA LEU A 277 22.82 4.16 8.57
C LEU A 277 23.61 4.89 9.65
N PHE A 278 23.07 4.99 10.86
CA PHE A 278 23.72 5.72 11.94
C PHE A 278 24.86 4.91 12.57
N LEU A 279 24.72 3.58 12.70
CA LEU A 279 25.71 2.74 13.42
C LEU A 279 26.84 2.19 12.55
N ARG A 280 26.63 1.94 11.25
CA ARG A 280 27.68 1.35 10.39
C ARG A 280 28.79 2.33 10.05
N LYS A 281 29.98 1.77 9.77
CA LYS A 281 31.14 2.51 9.28
C LYS A 281 30.95 3.02 7.86
#